data_AF-A0A970SMR1-F1
#
_entry.id   AF-A0A970SMR1-F1
#
_cell.length_a   1.000
_cell.length_b   1.000
_cell.length_c   1.000
_cell.angle_alpha   90.00
_cell.angle_beta   90.00
_cell.angle_gamma   90.00
#
_symmetry.space_group_name_H-M   'P 1'
#
loop_
_entity.id
_entity.type
_entity.pdbx_description
1 polymer ?
#
loop_
_entity_poly.entity_id
_entity_poly.type
_entity_poly.pdbx_seq_one_letter_code
_entity_poly.pdbx_strand_id
1 'polypeptide(L)'
;MRLAQGCLAGISAMAFCLLFLVSEPLAAQDAAPATPPAAQQATPAEATPSAPPATAPADTAATGSSAQAKPNDKTKPAAPAQTAAPAVSQITQAAVQAGVLKSASRINQVVGFLAGKHKSSAYLFTPKSNPDISVFSVSLGVHTVAGQQQYASASFVPLATGVSAAVYDTVEYSDKPPAELEKGLFKNLRRKGTIGKDIIALDAGPVTVFLMPAGTGSVVIKKEVVQ
;
A
#
# COMPACT_ATOMS: atom_id res chain seq x y z
N MET A 1 51.86 -10.21 36.68
CA MET A 1 51.70 -8.95 37.44
C MET A 1 52.01 -7.76 36.53
N ARG A 2 50.97 -7.07 36.05
CA ARG A 2 50.85 -5.61 35.94
C ARG A 2 49.56 -5.30 35.19
N LEU A 3 48.59 -4.76 35.95
CA LEU A 3 47.33 -4.21 35.49
C LEU A 3 47.55 -2.84 34.82
N ALA A 4 46.77 -2.56 33.79
CA ALA A 4 46.36 -1.22 33.35
C ALA A 4 44.94 -1.43 32.76
N GLN A 5 43.80 -0.98 33.30
CA GLN A 5 43.40 0.20 34.05
C GLN A 5 43.52 1.51 33.27
N GLY A 6 42.37 1.94 32.70
CA GLY A 6 42.04 3.34 32.50
C GLY A 6 41.64 3.74 31.08
N CYS A 7 40.32 3.85 30.84
CA CYS A 7 39.69 5.08 30.33
C CYS A 7 38.16 4.92 30.33
N LEU A 8 37.52 5.46 31.37
CA LEU A 8 36.11 5.86 31.37
C LEU A 8 36.01 7.25 30.73
N ALA A 9 35.24 7.35 29.65
CA ALA A 9 34.57 8.58 29.21
C ALA A 9 33.23 8.08 28.64
N GLY A 10 32.09 8.29 29.29
CA GLY A 10 31.48 9.61 29.40
C GLY A 10 30.37 9.71 28.35
N ILE A 11 29.32 8.87 28.46
CA ILE A 11 28.12 9.02 27.64
C ILE A 11 27.06 9.66 28.53
N SER A 12 26.88 10.94 28.24
CA SER A 12 25.89 11.83 28.80
C SER A 12 24.49 11.22 28.65
N ALA A 13 23.80 11.08 29.78
CA ALA A 13 22.39 10.77 29.83
C ALA A 13 21.60 11.94 29.21
N MET A 14 21.24 11.83 27.94
CA MET A 14 20.14 12.64 27.41
C MET A 14 18.84 12.08 27.99
N ALA A 15 18.46 12.66 29.13
CA ALA A 15 17.11 12.69 29.63
C ALA A 15 16.21 13.28 28.54
N PHE A 16 15.60 12.42 27.73
CA PHE A 16 14.55 12.81 26.81
C PHE A 16 13.34 13.15 27.66
N CYS A 17 13.16 14.45 27.87
CA CYS A 17 12.14 15.03 28.72
C CYS A 17 10.76 14.63 28.18
N LEU A 18 10.13 13.74 28.92
CA LEU A 18 8.74 13.31 28.82
C LEU A 18 7.86 14.49 29.24
N LEU A 19 7.47 15.36 28.31
CA LEU A 19 6.61 16.51 28.62
C LEU A 19 5.83 16.97 27.39
N PHE A 20 4.73 16.26 27.09
CA PHE A 20 3.53 16.83 26.48
C PHE A 20 2.33 15.97 26.86
N LEU A 21 1.90 16.13 28.10
CA LEU A 21 0.61 15.68 28.61
C LEU A 21 -0.19 16.94 28.96
N VAL A 22 -0.61 17.67 27.93
CA VAL A 22 -1.66 18.68 28.08
C VAL A 22 -2.98 17.95 27.83
N SER A 23 -3.61 17.54 28.92
CA SER A 23 -5.02 17.14 28.93
C SER A 23 -5.86 18.41 28.82
N GLU A 24 -6.41 18.68 27.65
CA GLU A 24 -7.54 19.62 27.53
C GLU A 24 -8.84 18.87 27.88
N PRO A 25 -9.67 19.41 28.79
CA PRO A 25 -10.97 18.83 29.08
C PRO A 25 -11.93 19.13 27.93
N LEU A 26 -12.47 18.05 27.35
CA LEU A 26 -13.52 18.07 26.35
C LEU A 26 -14.78 18.71 26.97
N ALA A 27 -15.02 19.99 26.69
CA ALA A 27 -16.28 20.64 27.01
C ALA A 27 -17.39 19.95 26.21
N ALA A 28 -18.36 19.39 26.94
CA ALA A 28 -19.58 18.83 26.39
C ALA A 28 -20.32 19.91 25.58
N GLN A 29 -20.28 19.77 24.26
CA GLN A 29 -21.08 20.59 23.36
C GLN A 29 -22.43 19.90 23.19
N ASP A 30 -23.41 20.44 23.90
CA ASP A 30 -24.83 20.08 23.83
C ASP A 30 -25.34 20.41 22.42
N ALA A 31 -25.31 19.42 21.52
CA ALA A 31 -25.78 19.57 20.16
C ALA A 31 -27.29 19.27 20.12
N ALA A 32 -28.07 20.34 19.97
CA ALA A 32 -29.50 20.27 19.69
C ALA A 32 -29.78 19.39 18.45
N PRO A 33 -30.93 18.68 18.39
CA PRO A 33 -31.28 17.83 17.27
C PRO A 33 -31.49 18.66 16.01
N ALA A 34 -30.58 18.51 15.05
CA ALA A 34 -30.75 19.05 13.70
C ALA A 34 -31.91 18.34 13.01
N THR A 35 -32.96 19.10 12.71
CA THR A 35 -34.07 18.68 11.87
C THR A 35 -33.56 18.24 10.49
N PRO A 36 -33.89 17.02 10.01
CA PRO A 36 -33.46 16.57 8.70
C PRO A 36 -34.13 17.43 7.60
N PRO A 37 -33.39 17.90 6.59
CA PRO A 37 -33.99 18.55 5.43
C PRO A 37 -34.84 17.55 4.65
N ALA A 38 -36.02 18.01 4.26
CA ALA A 38 -36.99 17.26 3.47
C ALA A 38 -36.36 16.67 2.21
N ALA A 39 -36.57 15.36 2.01
CA ALA A 39 -36.18 14.63 0.83
C ALA A 39 -36.86 15.23 -0.42
N GLN A 40 -36.08 15.89 -1.28
CA GLN A 40 -36.49 16.16 -2.65
C GLN A 40 -36.40 14.85 -3.43
N GLN A 41 -37.57 14.29 -3.75
CA GLN A 41 -37.73 13.20 -4.70
C GLN A 41 -37.27 13.68 -6.08
N ALA A 42 -36.12 13.19 -6.54
CA ALA A 42 -35.73 13.31 -7.93
C ALA A 42 -36.49 12.27 -8.76
N THR A 43 -37.24 12.76 -9.73
CA THR A 43 -37.92 11.98 -10.78
C THR A 43 -36.92 11.20 -11.63
N PRO A 44 -37.17 9.92 -11.96
CA PRO A 44 -36.32 9.16 -12.86
C PRO A 44 -36.49 9.63 -14.31
N ALA A 45 -35.40 10.12 -14.91
CA ALA A 45 -35.32 10.34 -16.35
C ALA A 45 -35.13 8.99 -17.05
N GLU A 46 -36.11 8.64 -17.86
CA GLU A 46 -36.17 7.51 -18.78
C GLU A 46 -35.08 7.66 -19.85
N ALA A 47 -34.03 6.83 -19.77
CA ALA A 47 -32.99 6.75 -20.79
C ALA A 47 -33.28 5.54 -21.70
N THR A 48 -33.63 5.83 -22.95
CA THR A 48 -33.87 4.90 -24.04
C THR A 48 -32.60 4.08 -24.39
N PRO A 49 -32.70 2.77 -24.65
CA PRO A 49 -31.58 1.94 -25.06
C PRO A 49 -31.27 2.13 -26.55
N SER A 50 -30.07 2.64 -26.86
CA SER A 50 -29.52 2.60 -28.22
C SER A 50 -28.86 1.26 -28.50
N ALA A 51 -29.34 0.59 -29.56
CA ALA A 51 -28.87 -0.69 -30.06
C ALA A 51 -27.43 -0.65 -30.60
N PRO A 52 -26.72 -1.81 -30.64
CA PRO A 52 -25.36 -1.92 -31.16
C PRO A 52 -25.33 -2.01 -32.70
N PRO A 53 -24.32 -1.44 -33.38
CA PRO A 53 -24.02 -1.81 -34.76
C PRO A 53 -23.19 -3.11 -34.79
N ALA A 54 -23.74 -4.10 -35.47
CA ALA A 54 -23.06 -5.30 -35.91
C ALA A 54 -22.29 -5.03 -37.21
N THR A 55 -20.99 -5.36 -37.25
CA THR A 55 -20.29 -5.64 -38.50
C THR A 55 -19.13 -6.61 -38.27
N ALA A 56 -19.26 -7.81 -38.84
CA ALA A 56 -18.17 -8.69 -39.28
C ALA A 56 -18.22 -8.72 -40.83
N PRO A 57 -17.39 -9.45 -41.61
CA PRO A 57 -16.11 -10.14 -41.33
C PRO A 57 -15.01 -9.76 -42.38
N ALA A 58 -13.79 -10.31 -42.28
CA ALA A 58 -13.02 -10.82 -43.44
C ALA A 58 -11.66 -11.46 -43.05
N ASP A 59 -11.44 -12.63 -43.64
CA ASP A 59 -10.25 -13.47 -43.68
C ASP A 59 -8.94 -12.78 -44.11
N THR A 60 -7.80 -13.25 -43.60
CA THR A 60 -6.65 -13.58 -44.46
C THR A 60 -5.79 -14.68 -43.82
N ALA A 61 -5.64 -15.78 -44.55
CA ALA A 61 -4.75 -16.90 -44.28
C ALA A 61 -3.34 -16.68 -44.84
N ALA A 62 -2.30 -17.17 -44.16
CA ALA A 62 -1.01 -17.62 -44.70
C ALA A 62 -0.26 -18.36 -43.56
N THR A 63 -0.15 -19.69 -43.53
CA THR A 63 0.73 -20.59 -44.32
C THR A 63 2.23 -20.30 -44.10
N GLY A 64 2.91 -21.16 -43.33
CA GLY A 64 4.36 -21.08 -43.15
C GLY A 64 5.00 -22.21 -42.35
N SER A 65 5.42 -23.26 -43.07
CA SER A 65 6.61 -24.09 -42.82
C SER A 65 6.66 -25.06 -41.63
N SER A 66 6.30 -26.30 -41.92
CA SER A 66 6.71 -27.52 -41.22
C SER A 66 8.20 -27.82 -41.42
N ALA A 67 8.99 -27.81 -40.33
CA ALA A 67 10.31 -28.44 -40.26
C ALA A 67 10.22 -29.67 -39.35
N GLN A 68 10.32 -30.84 -39.97
CA GLN A 68 10.22 -32.16 -39.38
C GLN A 68 11.56 -32.55 -38.74
N ALA A 69 11.65 -32.48 -37.42
CA ALA A 69 12.79 -32.97 -36.65
C ALA A 69 12.58 -34.43 -36.23
N LYS A 70 13.64 -35.23 -36.35
CA LYS A 70 13.70 -36.68 -36.14
C LYS A 70 13.29 -37.09 -34.71
N PRO A 71 12.66 -38.26 -34.54
CA PRO A 71 12.38 -38.83 -33.24
C PRO A 71 13.65 -39.52 -32.72
N ASN A 72 14.22 -39.01 -31.62
CA ASN A 72 15.14 -39.80 -30.81
C ASN A 72 14.99 -39.47 -29.31
N ASP A 73 14.99 -40.56 -28.57
CA ASP A 73 15.27 -40.72 -27.15
C ASP A 73 14.22 -40.43 -26.07
N LYS A 74 13.94 -41.53 -25.36
CA LYS A 74 13.17 -41.71 -24.14
C LYS A 74 13.63 -40.76 -23.04
N THR A 75 13.13 -39.53 -23.07
CA THR A 75 13.26 -38.61 -21.95
C THR A 75 12.00 -38.73 -21.10
N LYS A 76 12.11 -39.42 -19.97
CA LYS A 76 11.07 -39.50 -18.93
C LYS A 76 10.55 -38.08 -18.64
N PRO A 77 9.24 -37.79 -18.81
CA PRO A 77 8.69 -36.49 -18.49
C PRO A 77 9.04 -36.12 -17.05
N ALA A 78 9.91 -35.12 -16.87
CA ALA A 78 10.17 -34.56 -15.56
C ALA A 78 8.84 -33.98 -15.06
N ALA A 79 8.34 -34.51 -13.94
CA ALA A 79 7.12 -33.99 -13.33
C ALA A 79 7.30 -32.48 -13.09
N PRO A 80 6.32 -31.64 -13.49
CA PRO A 80 6.43 -30.21 -13.30
C PRO A 80 6.68 -29.91 -11.82
N ALA A 81 7.77 -29.19 -11.55
CA ALA A 81 8.14 -28.79 -10.20
C ALA A 81 6.98 -28.00 -9.59
N GLN A 82 6.31 -28.62 -8.60
CA GLN A 82 5.19 -28.04 -7.90
C GLN A 82 5.73 -26.84 -7.11
N THR A 83 5.52 -25.64 -7.65
CA THR A 83 5.95 -24.39 -7.01
C THR A 83 5.17 -24.30 -5.70
N ALA A 84 5.89 -24.26 -4.57
CA ALA A 84 5.26 -24.18 -3.25
C ALA A 84 4.29 -23.00 -3.20
N ALA A 85 3.09 -23.24 -2.67
CA ALA A 85 2.09 -22.18 -2.52
C ALA A 85 2.68 -21.02 -1.70
N PRO A 86 2.42 -19.76 -2.08
CA PRO A 86 2.92 -18.61 -1.33
C PRO A 86 2.40 -18.67 0.11
N ALA A 87 3.30 -18.50 1.07
CA ALA A 87 2.95 -18.50 2.48
C ALA A 87 1.93 -17.39 2.78
N VAL A 88 0.90 -17.73 3.56
CA VAL A 88 -0.14 -16.78 3.97
C VAL A 88 0.38 -15.92 5.13
N SER A 89 0.28 -14.60 5.01
CA SER A 89 0.72 -13.68 6.07
C SER A 89 -0.14 -13.81 7.33
N GLN A 90 0.45 -13.60 8.51
CA GLN A 90 -0.27 -13.60 9.79
C GLN A 90 -1.36 -12.51 9.83
N ILE A 91 -1.14 -11.37 9.14
CA ILE A 91 -2.12 -10.29 9.00
C ILE A 91 -3.32 -10.76 8.18
N THR A 92 -3.09 -11.52 7.10
CA THR A 92 -4.17 -12.13 6.31
C THR A 92 -4.99 -13.09 7.16
N GLN A 93 -4.33 -13.93 7.97
CA GLN A 93 -5.02 -14.87 8.86
C GLN A 93 -5.89 -14.14 9.88
N ALA A 94 -5.37 -13.08 10.51
CA ALA A 94 -6.12 -12.24 11.44
C ALA A 94 -7.29 -11.51 10.76
N ALA A 95 -7.11 -11.01 9.54
CA ALA A 95 -8.19 -10.37 8.77
C ALA A 95 -9.32 -11.37 8.44
N VAL A 96 -8.97 -12.59 8.03
CA VAL A 96 -9.95 -13.68 7.79
C VAL A 96 -10.68 -14.05 9.08
N GLN A 97 -9.99 -14.14 10.21
CA GLN A 97 -10.61 -14.38 11.51
C GLN A 97 -11.56 -13.24 11.92
N ALA A 98 -11.30 -12.01 11.48
CA ALA A 98 -12.19 -10.87 11.66
C ALA A 98 -13.34 -10.81 10.62
N GLY A 99 -13.48 -11.81 9.74
CA GLY A 99 -14.53 -11.91 8.74
C GLY A 99 -14.27 -11.14 7.44
N VAL A 100 -13.04 -10.68 7.19
CA VAL A 100 -12.65 -9.98 5.95
C VAL A 100 -12.25 -11.01 4.88
N LEU A 101 -13.24 -11.69 4.30
CA LEU A 101 -13.05 -12.79 3.36
C LEU A 101 -12.84 -12.29 1.92
N LYS A 102 -13.64 -11.31 1.47
CA LYS A 102 -13.58 -10.79 0.08
C LYS A 102 -12.25 -10.10 -0.25
N SER A 103 -11.57 -9.55 0.75
CA SER A 103 -10.27 -8.90 0.57
C SER A 103 -9.08 -9.77 0.90
N ALA A 104 -9.28 -11.00 1.40
CA ALA A 104 -8.19 -11.83 1.92
C ALA A 104 -7.03 -12.03 0.92
N SER A 105 -7.35 -12.30 -0.35
CA SER A 105 -6.33 -12.49 -1.39
C SER A 105 -5.53 -11.20 -1.65
N ARG A 106 -6.22 -10.06 -1.78
CA ARG A 106 -5.58 -8.76 -1.98
C ARG A 106 -4.75 -8.32 -0.77
N ILE A 107 -5.25 -8.58 0.45
CA ILE A 107 -4.51 -8.36 1.70
C ILE A 107 -3.21 -9.16 1.67
N ASN A 108 -3.26 -10.45 1.35
CA ASN A 108 -2.06 -11.28 1.31
C ASN A 108 -1.02 -10.78 0.30
N GLN A 109 -1.47 -10.34 -0.88
CA GLN A 109 -0.60 -9.79 -1.91
C GLN A 109 0.06 -8.49 -1.46
N VAL A 110 -0.73 -7.51 -1.01
CA VAL A 110 -0.22 -6.17 -0.65
C VAL A 110 0.64 -6.24 0.61
N VAL A 111 0.20 -6.95 1.64
CA VAL A 111 0.99 -7.12 2.87
C VAL A 111 2.29 -7.88 2.58
N GLY A 112 2.23 -8.93 1.75
CA GLY A 112 3.43 -9.66 1.32
C GLY A 112 4.41 -8.77 0.55
N PHE A 113 3.91 -7.87 -0.29
CA PHE A 113 4.73 -6.88 -0.97
C PHE A 113 5.37 -5.86 -0.01
N LEU A 114 4.57 -5.28 0.90
CA LEU A 114 5.02 -4.26 1.85
C LEU A 114 6.02 -4.80 2.88
N ALA A 115 5.75 -5.97 3.44
CA ALA A 115 6.62 -6.57 4.45
C ALA A 115 7.79 -7.36 3.83
N GLY A 116 7.62 -7.92 2.64
CA GLY A 116 8.62 -8.75 1.98
C GLY A 116 9.15 -9.86 2.91
N LYS A 117 10.48 -9.91 3.08
CA LYS A 117 11.16 -10.80 4.04
C LYS A 117 11.56 -10.10 5.34
N HIS A 118 11.10 -8.88 5.54
CA HIS A 118 11.48 -8.02 6.66
C HIS A 118 10.65 -8.34 7.90
N LYS A 119 11.26 -8.13 9.08
CA LYS A 119 10.52 -8.18 10.34
C LYS A 119 9.51 -7.03 10.35
N SER A 120 8.25 -7.36 10.58
CA SER A 120 7.18 -6.38 10.64
C SER A 120 6.28 -6.61 11.84
N SER A 121 5.67 -5.51 12.31
CA SER A 121 4.56 -5.51 13.25
C SER A 121 3.38 -4.81 12.60
N ALA A 122 2.16 -5.11 13.05
CA ALA A 122 0.97 -4.52 12.46
C ALA A 122 -0.11 -4.21 13.49
N TYR A 123 -0.90 -3.18 13.20
CA TYR A 123 -2.14 -2.84 13.88
C TYR A 123 -3.28 -2.88 12.85
N LEU A 124 -4.38 -3.57 13.20
CA LEU A 124 -5.49 -3.84 12.30
C LEU A 124 -6.68 -2.96 12.67
N PHE A 125 -7.27 -2.31 11.67
CA PHE A 125 -8.51 -1.56 11.78
C PHE A 125 -9.63 -2.38 11.15
N THR A 126 -10.32 -3.15 11.97
CA THR A 126 -11.41 -4.03 11.55
C THR A 126 -12.77 -3.35 11.76
N PRO A 127 -13.67 -3.43 10.77
CA PRO A 127 -15.07 -3.03 10.94
C PRO A 127 -15.74 -3.85 12.05
N LYS A 128 -16.57 -3.20 12.88
CA LYS A 128 -17.34 -3.89 13.93
C LYS A 128 -18.49 -4.72 13.38
N SER A 129 -19.02 -4.35 12.20
CA SER A 129 -20.14 -5.01 11.55
C SER A 129 -19.91 -5.08 10.04
N ASN A 130 -20.30 -6.19 9.43
CA ASN A 130 -20.23 -6.41 7.98
C ASN A 130 -18.81 -6.17 7.38
N PRO A 131 -17.79 -6.92 7.84
CA PRO A 131 -16.40 -6.76 7.38
C PRO A 131 -16.21 -6.94 5.87
N ASP A 132 -17.04 -7.78 5.23
CA ASP A 132 -16.97 -8.08 3.79
C ASP A 132 -17.54 -7.01 2.85
N ILE A 133 -18.13 -5.93 3.39
CA ILE A 133 -18.61 -4.79 2.60
C ILE A 133 -18.07 -3.46 3.13
N SER A 134 -17.18 -3.51 4.10
CA SER A 134 -16.63 -2.35 4.80
C SER A 134 -15.13 -2.24 4.51
N VAL A 135 -14.57 -1.05 4.74
CA VAL A 135 -13.12 -0.83 4.57
C VAL A 135 -12.36 -1.55 5.67
N PHE A 136 -11.39 -2.37 5.30
CA PHE A 136 -10.40 -2.92 6.21
C PHE A 136 -9.09 -2.17 6.01
N SER A 137 -8.45 -1.74 7.10
CA SER A 137 -7.15 -1.07 7.02
C SER A 137 -6.13 -1.70 7.96
N VAL A 138 -4.86 -1.56 7.62
CA VAL A 138 -3.73 -2.03 8.42
C VAL A 138 -2.62 -0.98 8.41
N SER A 139 -2.00 -0.78 9.57
CA SER A 139 -0.76 -0.03 9.70
C SER A 139 0.37 -0.99 10.06
N LEU A 140 1.51 -0.87 9.39
CA LEU A 140 2.67 -1.72 9.58
C LEU A 140 3.90 -0.88 9.96
N GLY A 141 4.69 -1.40 10.89
CA GLY A 141 6.10 -1.01 11.06
C GLY A 141 6.99 -2.07 10.44
N VAL A 142 7.81 -1.70 9.46
CA VAL A 142 8.70 -2.62 8.72
C VAL A 142 10.15 -2.25 9.02
N HIS A 143 10.96 -3.24 9.39
CA HIS A 143 12.40 -3.05 9.64
C HIS A 143 13.22 -3.46 8.43
N THR A 144 13.82 -2.49 7.76
CA THR A 144 14.70 -2.75 6.62
C THR A 144 16.01 -3.40 7.07
N VAL A 145 16.75 -4.00 6.13
CA VAL A 145 18.08 -4.59 6.41
C VAL A 145 19.11 -3.56 6.91
N ALA A 146 18.92 -2.28 6.58
CA ALA A 146 19.76 -1.19 7.03
C ALA A 146 19.44 -0.72 8.46
N GLY A 147 18.51 -1.39 9.15
CA GLY A 147 18.03 -1.01 10.49
C GLY A 147 17.09 0.19 10.49
N GLN A 148 16.76 0.74 9.32
CA GLN A 148 15.79 1.83 9.20
C GLN A 148 14.38 1.29 9.37
N GLN A 149 13.58 2.01 10.15
CA GLN A 149 12.17 1.73 10.35
C GLN A 149 11.34 2.49 9.33
N GLN A 150 10.56 1.76 8.56
CA GLN A 150 9.63 2.30 7.58
C GLN A 150 8.21 2.08 8.10
N TYR A 151 7.38 3.13 8.03
CA TYR A 151 5.95 2.98 8.27
C TYR A 151 5.27 2.66 6.94
N ALA A 152 4.29 1.76 6.96
CA ALA A 152 3.44 1.50 5.83
C ALA A 152 1.98 1.43 6.27
N SER A 153 1.07 1.82 5.39
CA SER A 153 -0.36 1.65 5.62
C SER A 153 -1.01 1.08 4.36
N ALA A 154 -2.07 0.30 4.55
CA ALA A 154 -2.89 -0.19 3.44
C ALA A 154 -4.36 -0.18 3.84
N SER A 155 -5.22 0.20 2.90
CA SER A 155 -6.67 0.16 3.03
C SER A 155 -7.27 -0.63 1.88
N PHE A 156 -8.22 -1.50 2.19
CA PHE A 156 -8.82 -2.46 1.29
C PHE A 156 -10.31 -2.22 1.22
N VAL A 157 -10.84 -2.15 -0.01
CA VAL A 157 -12.26 -1.89 -0.26
C VAL A 157 -12.81 -3.02 -1.12
N PRO A 158 -13.76 -3.82 -0.61
CA PRO A 158 -14.44 -4.84 -1.39
C PRO A 158 -15.21 -4.21 -2.55
N LEU A 159 -15.10 -4.78 -3.75
CA LEU A 159 -15.87 -4.37 -4.92
C LEU A 159 -17.02 -5.35 -5.20
N ALA A 160 -18.04 -4.88 -5.93
CA ALA A 160 -19.18 -5.72 -6.35
C ALA A 160 -18.76 -6.90 -7.25
N THR A 161 -17.61 -6.80 -7.90
CA THR A 161 -17.00 -7.84 -8.75
C THR A 161 -16.45 -9.02 -7.96
N GLY A 162 -16.43 -8.95 -6.63
CA GLY A 162 -15.86 -9.98 -5.74
C GLY A 162 -14.36 -9.89 -5.55
N VAL A 163 -13.66 -8.99 -6.27
CA VAL A 163 -12.27 -8.60 -5.97
C VAL A 163 -12.25 -7.37 -5.06
N SER A 164 -11.09 -7.06 -4.49
CA SER A 164 -10.90 -5.86 -3.66
C SER A 164 -9.88 -4.93 -4.28
N ALA A 165 -10.21 -3.64 -4.29
CA ALA A 165 -9.25 -2.57 -4.52
C ALA A 165 -8.42 -2.37 -3.25
N ALA A 166 -7.20 -1.89 -3.42
CA ALA A 166 -6.32 -1.51 -2.34
C ALA A 166 -5.65 -0.17 -2.62
N VAL A 167 -5.48 0.63 -1.58
CA VAL A 167 -4.58 1.77 -1.60
C VAL A 167 -3.57 1.53 -0.51
N TYR A 168 -2.29 1.66 -0.84
CA TYR A 168 -1.25 1.57 0.17
C TYR A 168 -0.25 2.69 0.02
N ASP A 169 0.37 3.02 1.13
CA ASP A 169 1.47 3.96 1.17
C ASP A 169 2.58 3.49 2.09
N THR A 170 3.77 4.02 1.81
CA THR A 170 4.91 3.88 2.69
C THR A 170 5.47 5.26 3.01
N VAL A 171 5.91 5.43 4.24
CA VAL A 171 6.45 6.66 4.79
C VAL A 171 7.85 6.35 5.32
N GLU A 172 8.83 7.03 4.76
CA GLU A 172 10.25 6.88 5.11
C GLU A 172 10.87 8.25 5.31
N TYR A 173 11.73 8.38 6.32
CA TYR A 173 12.54 9.58 6.50
C TYR A 173 13.84 9.48 5.69
N SER A 174 14.22 10.57 5.03
CA SER A 174 15.53 10.75 4.43
C SER A 174 16.20 11.98 5.02
N ASP A 175 17.51 11.87 5.24
CA ASP A 175 18.39 12.97 5.64
C ASP A 175 18.62 14.02 4.55
N LYS A 176 18.13 13.80 3.33
CA LYS A 176 18.29 14.71 2.20
C LYS A 176 17.10 15.66 2.07
N PRO A 177 17.32 16.92 1.67
CA PRO A 177 16.23 17.86 1.40
C PRO A 177 15.46 17.46 0.13
N PRO A 178 14.20 17.91 -0.04
CA PRO A 178 13.36 17.46 -1.16
C PRO A 178 13.96 17.74 -2.53
N ALA A 179 14.65 18.88 -2.69
CA ALA A 179 15.28 19.28 -3.94
C ALA A 179 16.42 18.34 -4.37
N GLU A 180 17.15 17.76 -3.41
CA GLU A 180 18.20 16.77 -3.70
C GLU A 180 17.60 15.41 -4.04
N LEU A 181 16.52 15.01 -3.35
CA LEU A 181 15.81 13.77 -3.67
C LEU A 181 15.20 13.82 -5.07
N GLU A 182 14.57 14.94 -5.44
CA GLU A 182 14.00 15.17 -6.77
C GLU A 182 15.07 15.06 -7.87
N LYS A 183 16.22 15.71 -7.70
CA LYS A 183 17.32 15.73 -8.70
C LYS A 183 18.19 14.47 -8.69
N GLY A 184 18.22 13.76 -7.58
CA GLY A 184 19.04 12.57 -7.40
C GLY A 184 18.24 11.29 -7.60
N LEU A 185 17.56 10.86 -6.53
CA LEU A 185 16.87 9.57 -6.46
C LEU A 185 15.67 9.50 -7.42
N PHE A 186 14.96 10.62 -7.61
CA PHE A 186 13.72 10.69 -8.37
C PHE A 186 13.85 11.47 -9.69
N LYS A 187 15.08 11.59 -10.24
CA LYS A 187 15.37 12.40 -11.43
C LYS A 187 14.59 12.00 -12.69
N ASN A 188 14.09 10.77 -12.73
CA ASN A 188 13.32 10.23 -13.86
C ASN A 188 11.80 10.34 -13.66
N LEU A 189 11.35 10.84 -12.49
CA LEU A 189 9.94 11.02 -12.21
C LEU A 189 9.47 12.38 -12.70
N ARG A 190 8.24 12.45 -13.24
CA ARG A 190 7.67 13.70 -13.71
C ARG A 190 7.07 14.46 -12.53
N ARG A 191 7.46 15.72 -12.32
CA ARG A 191 6.78 16.57 -11.33
C ARG A 191 5.32 16.82 -11.74
N LYS A 192 4.36 16.42 -10.89
CA LYS A 192 2.91 16.71 -11.09
C LYS A 192 2.55 18.11 -10.61
N GLY A 193 3.23 18.57 -9.57
CA GLY A 193 2.97 19.87 -8.96
C GLY A 193 3.42 19.91 -7.50
N THR A 194 2.83 20.84 -6.75
CA THR A 194 3.04 20.98 -5.31
C THR A 194 1.67 20.97 -4.63
N ILE A 195 1.54 20.26 -3.51
CA ILE A 195 0.35 20.26 -2.65
C ILE A 195 0.60 21.23 -1.50
N GLY A 196 -0.28 22.22 -1.34
CA GLY A 196 -0.04 23.31 -0.41
C GLY A 196 1.17 24.14 -0.83
N LYS A 197 2.03 24.49 0.13
CA LYS A 197 3.22 25.32 -0.14
C LYS A 197 4.48 24.50 -0.42
N ASP A 198 4.63 23.35 0.24
CA ASP A 198 5.94 22.71 0.37
C ASP A 198 5.99 21.22 0.00
N ILE A 199 4.86 20.58 -0.30
CA ILE A 199 4.83 19.14 -0.60
C ILE A 199 4.97 18.92 -2.11
N ILE A 200 6.11 18.43 -2.57
CA ILE A 200 6.35 18.15 -3.99
C ILE A 200 5.72 16.80 -4.35
N ALA A 201 4.88 16.77 -5.40
CA ALA A 201 4.27 15.55 -5.90
C ALA A 201 4.94 15.11 -7.22
N LEU A 202 5.43 13.88 -7.27
CA LEU A 202 6.11 13.27 -8.41
C LEU A 202 5.30 12.07 -8.92
N ASP A 203 5.21 11.95 -10.24
CA ASP A 203 4.52 10.90 -10.96
C ASP A 203 5.47 9.78 -11.35
N ALA A 204 5.14 8.55 -10.95
CA ALA A 204 5.81 7.33 -11.38
C ALA A 204 4.84 6.34 -12.04
N GLY A 205 3.70 6.82 -12.58
CA GLY A 205 2.67 5.99 -13.20
C GLY A 205 1.63 5.54 -12.18
N PRO A 206 1.55 4.24 -11.82
CA PRO A 206 0.61 3.78 -10.80
C PRO A 206 0.98 4.27 -9.38
N VAL A 207 2.23 4.71 -9.20
CA VAL A 207 2.76 5.25 -7.93
C VAL A 207 2.89 6.76 -8.01
N THR A 208 2.44 7.45 -6.96
CA THR A 208 2.75 8.87 -6.74
C THR A 208 3.68 9.00 -5.53
N VAL A 209 4.76 9.76 -5.69
CA VAL A 209 5.72 10.04 -4.61
C VAL A 209 5.52 11.47 -4.13
N PHE A 210 5.39 11.65 -2.81
CA PHE A 210 5.32 12.96 -2.17
C PHE A 210 6.60 13.20 -1.36
N LEU A 211 7.20 14.36 -1.54
CA LEU A 211 8.36 14.82 -0.78
C LEU A 211 7.92 15.98 0.11
N MET A 212 7.99 15.78 1.42
CA MET A 212 7.61 16.78 2.42
C MET A 212 8.86 17.19 3.22
N PRO A 213 9.18 18.49 3.37
CA PRO A 213 10.28 18.91 4.23
C PRO A 213 10.07 18.47 5.68
N ALA A 214 11.13 18.04 6.33
CA ALA A 214 11.12 17.62 7.74
C ALA A 214 12.45 17.99 8.42
N GLY A 215 12.54 19.22 8.94
CA GLY A 215 13.78 19.74 9.53
C GLY A 215 14.88 19.88 8.48
N THR A 216 15.99 19.15 8.66
CA THR A 216 17.10 19.12 7.71
C THR A 216 16.90 18.12 6.57
N GLY A 217 15.89 17.25 6.68
CA GLY A 217 15.63 16.16 5.73
C GLY A 217 14.25 16.25 5.08
N SER A 218 13.76 15.10 4.64
CA SER A 218 12.46 14.94 4.00
C SER A 218 11.74 13.70 4.49
N VAL A 219 10.42 13.77 4.57
CA VAL A 219 9.55 12.60 4.58
C VAL A 219 9.19 12.26 3.14
N VAL A 220 9.47 11.02 2.76
CA VAL A 220 9.14 10.44 1.46
C VAL A 220 7.92 9.56 1.63
N ILE A 221 6.82 9.93 0.98
CA ILE A 221 5.58 9.15 0.98
C ILE A 221 5.37 8.57 -0.40
N LYS A 222 5.42 7.25 -0.54
CA LYS A 222 5.11 6.57 -1.81
C LYS A 222 3.72 5.98 -1.69
N LYS A 223 2.80 6.38 -2.57
CA LYS A 223 1.40 5.92 -2.56
C LYS A 223 1.06 5.24 -3.87
N GLU A 224 0.41 4.09 -3.80
CA GLU A 224 -0.05 3.31 -4.95
C GLU A 224 -1.52 2.91 -4.78
N VAL A 225 -2.23 2.83 -5.91
CA VAL A 225 -3.60 2.32 -5.99
C VAL A 225 -3.60 1.05 -6.84
N VAL A 226 -4.13 -0.04 -6.28
CA VAL A 226 -4.24 -1.36 -6.93
C VAL A 226 -5.72 -1.71 -7.08
N GLN A 227 -6.12 -2.17 -8.26
CA GLN A 227 -7.50 -2.62 -8.55
C GLN A 227 -7.51 -4.09 -8.91
#